data_AF-A0A348Y8G4-F1
#
_entry.id   AF-A0A348Y8G4-F1
#
_cell.length_a   1.000
_cell.length_b   1.000
_cell.length_c   1.000
_cell.angle_alpha   90.00
_cell.angle_beta   90.00
_cell.angle_gamma   90.00
#
_symmetry.space_group_name_H-M   'P 1'
#
loop_
_entity.id
_entity.type
_entity.pdbx_description
1 polymer ?
#
loop_
_entity_poly.entity_id
_entity_poly.type
_entity_poly.pdbx_seq_one_letter_code
_entity_poly.pdbx_strand_id
1 'polypeptide(L)'
;MKVMGGMAKEPDTFDADVFKEQAAFLAEESKNPWSHFNNKDAAGNAKEAVWSNVAGFKTEAESFQKATAELNAAAQTATSIDDAMPAFKAVGDSCKSCHTDFQVKKD
;
A
#
# COMPACT_ATOMS: atom_id res chain seq x y z
N MET A 1 -0.66 -7.76 -0.41
CA MET A 1 -1.38 -7.52 -1.69
C MET A 1 -1.32 -8.67 -2.72
N LYS A 2 -0.71 -9.84 -2.43
CA LYS A 2 -0.56 -10.92 -3.44
C LYS A 2 -1.91 -11.43 -3.98
N VAL A 3 -2.90 -11.63 -3.11
CA VAL A 3 -4.24 -12.13 -3.49
C VAL A 3 -4.95 -11.14 -4.42
N MET A 4 -5.14 -9.90 -3.97
CA MET A 4 -5.74 -8.84 -4.79
C MET A 4 -4.96 -8.60 -6.10
N GLY A 5 -3.63 -8.66 -6.05
CA GLY A 5 -2.80 -8.54 -7.24
C GLY A 5 -2.86 -9.72 -8.21
N GLY A 6 -3.27 -10.91 -7.73
CA GLY A 6 -3.61 -12.04 -8.58
C GLY A 6 -4.92 -11.78 -9.34
N MET A 7 -5.96 -11.38 -8.61
CA MET A 7 -7.25 -11.01 -9.19
C MET A 7 -7.14 -9.86 -10.19
N ALA A 8 -6.26 -8.87 -9.94
CA ALA A 8 -5.97 -7.79 -10.88
C ALA A 8 -5.27 -8.24 -12.17
N LYS A 9 -4.53 -9.35 -12.15
CA LYS A 9 -3.86 -9.92 -13.33
C LYS A 9 -4.75 -10.89 -14.09
N GLU A 10 -5.61 -11.60 -13.38
CA GLU A 10 -6.55 -12.58 -13.92
C GLU A 10 -7.97 -12.20 -13.46
N PRO A 11 -8.63 -11.23 -14.13
CA PRO A 11 -9.94 -10.72 -13.73
C PRO A 11 -11.01 -11.80 -13.53
N ASP A 12 -10.93 -12.91 -14.28
CA ASP A 12 -11.84 -14.05 -14.18
C ASP A 12 -11.78 -14.77 -12.82
N THR A 13 -10.73 -14.53 -12.03
CA THR A 13 -10.55 -15.08 -10.67
C THR A 13 -11.08 -14.16 -9.56
N PHE A 14 -11.73 -13.05 -9.93
CA PHE A 14 -12.23 -12.08 -8.97
C PHE A 14 -13.29 -12.70 -8.04
N ASP A 15 -13.00 -12.66 -6.75
CA ASP A 15 -13.91 -13.01 -5.67
C ASP A 15 -14.16 -11.74 -4.85
N ALA A 16 -15.40 -11.24 -4.90
CA ALA A 16 -15.76 -9.98 -4.27
C ALA A 16 -15.60 -10.00 -2.74
N ASP A 17 -15.91 -11.13 -2.09
CA ASP A 17 -15.87 -11.22 -0.64
C ASP A 17 -14.41 -11.29 -0.15
N VAL A 18 -13.59 -12.09 -0.82
CA VAL A 18 -12.14 -12.15 -0.55
C VAL A 18 -11.49 -10.80 -0.85
N PHE A 19 -11.86 -10.13 -1.94
CA PHE A 19 -11.28 -8.82 -2.26
C PHE A 19 -11.62 -7.77 -1.21
N LYS A 20 -12.88 -7.73 -0.73
CA LYS A 20 -13.32 -6.85 0.37
C LYS A 20 -12.54 -7.09 1.65
N GLU A 21 -12.40 -8.36 2.06
CA GLU A 21 -11.65 -8.73 3.26
C GLU A 21 -10.18 -8.28 3.16
N GLN A 22 -9.54 -8.55 2.02
CA GLN A 22 -8.14 -8.17 1.81
C GLN A 22 -7.93 -6.66 1.73
N ALA A 23 -8.88 -5.91 1.17
CA ALA A 23 -8.82 -4.45 1.10
C ALA A 23 -9.03 -3.81 2.49
N ALA A 24 -9.97 -4.35 3.29
CA ALA A 24 -10.19 -3.93 4.67
C ALA A 24 -8.95 -4.18 5.54
N PHE A 25 -8.40 -5.40 5.47
CA PHE A 25 -7.16 -5.75 6.17
C PHE A 25 -6.01 -4.82 5.80
N LEU A 26 -5.83 -4.53 4.51
CA LEU A 26 -4.76 -3.62 4.06
C LEU A 26 -4.96 -2.19 4.58
N ALA A 27 -6.19 -1.68 4.63
CA ALA A 27 -6.48 -0.34 5.14
C ALA A 27 -6.28 -0.21 6.66
N GLU A 28 -6.45 -1.30 7.41
CA GLU A 28 -6.12 -1.35 8.83
C GLU A 28 -4.60 -1.40 9.04
N GLU A 29 -3.93 -2.34 8.37
CA GLU A 29 -2.49 -2.55 8.51
C GLU A 29 -1.66 -1.40 7.96
N SER A 30 -2.20 -0.56 7.08
CA SER A 30 -1.47 0.58 6.52
C SER A 30 -1.00 1.61 7.56
N LYS A 31 -1.51 1.53 8.79
CA LYS A 31 -1.20 2.46 9.90
C LYS A 31 -0.10 1.93 10.85
N ASN A 32 0.19 0.63 10.82
CA ASN A 32 1.05 -0.02 11.81
C ASN A 32 2.57 0.15 11.58
N PRO A 33 3.10 0.17 10.34
CA PRO A 33 4.54 0.13 10.10
C PRO A 33 5.33 1.34 10.64
N TRP A 34 4.70 2.51 10.74
CA TRP A 34 5.41 3.79 10.89
C TRP A 34 6.15 3.94 12.22
N SER A 35 5.61 3.35 13.28
CA SER A 35 6.23 3.40 14.62
C SER A 35 7.60 2.71 14.68
N HIS A 36 7.87 1.78 13.74
CA HIS A 36 9.13 1.04 13.67
C HIS A 36 10.29 1.85 13.08
N PHE A 37 10.03 2.99 12.44
CA PHE A 37 11.08 3.83 11.84
C PHE A 37 11.72 4.83 12.82
N ASN A 38 11.38 4.78 14.11
CA ASN A 38 11.98 5.67 15.11
C ASN A 38 13.43 5.31 15.50
N ASN A 39 13.86 4.07 15.24
CA ASN A 39 15.21 3.61 15.54
C ASN A 39 16.06 3.52 14.26
N LYS A 40 16.92 4.51 14.04
CA LYS A 40 17.84 4.55 12.89
C LYS A 40 18.86 3.41 12.86
N ASP A 41 19.22 2.84 14.02
CA ASP A 41 20.23 1.78 14.10
C ASP A 41 19.63 0.42 13.69
N ALA A 42 18.29 0.32 13.62
CA ALA A 42 17.55 -0.82 13.09
C ALA A 42 17.05 -0.56 11.65
N ALA A 43 17.85 0.11 10.83
CA ALA A 43 17.47 0.59 9.49
C ALA A 43 16.97 -0.51 8.53
N GLY A 44 17.51 -1.72 8.60
CA GLY A 44 17.20 -2.79 7.66
C GLY A 44 17.42 -2.35 6.21
N ASN A 45 16.34 -2.26 5.41
CA ASN A 45 16.38 -1.79 4.02
C ASN A 45 15.90 -0.33 3.85
N ALA A 46 15.80 0.44 4.93
CA ALA A 46 15.49 1.86 4.85
C ALA A 46 16.74 2.65 4.41
N LYS A 47 16.54 3.64 3.54
CA LYS A 47 17.56 4.64 3.23
C LYS A 47 17.66 5.66 4.37
N GLU A 48 18.80 6.32 4.47
CA GLU A 48 19.00 7.44 5.43
C GLU A 48 17.94 8.54 5.27
N ALA A 49 17.41 8.71 4.05
CA ALA A 49 16.32 9.64 3.72
C ALA A 49 15.10 9.54 4.66
N VAL A 50 14.84 8.36 5.25
CA VAL A 50 13.75 8.20 6.22
C VAL A 50 13.91 9.14 7.42
N TRP A 51 15.14 9.34 7.89
CA TRP A 51 15.44 10.17 9.07
C TRP A 51 15.91 11.58 8.70
N SER A 52 16.51 11.77 7.53
CA SER A 52 16.94 13.11 7.08
C SER A 52 15.82 13.89 6.38
N ASN A 53 14.81 13.21 5.81
CA ASN A 53 13.61 13.80 5.22
C ASN A 53 12.32 13.24 5.86
N VAL A 54 12.19 13.44 7.18
CA VAL A 54 11.04 12.96 7.97
C VAL A 54 9.71 13.49 7.43
N ALA A 55 9.69 14.75 6.95
CA ALA A 55 8.48 15.36 6.40
C ALA A 55 8.03 14.62 5.12
N GLY A 56 8.95 14.37 4.18
CA GLY A 56 8.64 13.60 2.97
C GLY A 56 8.21 12.17 3.28
N PHE A 57 8.89 11.51 4.21
CA PHE A 57 8.53 10.15 4.62
C PHE A 57 7.11 10.10 5.24
N LYS A 58 6.77 11.07 6.07
CA LYS A 58 5.43 11.20 6.65
C LYS A 58 4.37 11.45 5.57
N THR A 59 4.64 12.30 4.59
CA THR A 59 3.72 12.55 3.47
C THR A 59 3.47 11.29 2.63
N GLU A 60 4.50 10.48 2.37
CA GLU A 60 4.35 9.19 1.70
C GLU A 60 3.52 8.21 2.53
N ALA A 61 3.74 8.16 3.84
CA ALA A 61 2.96 7.32 4.76
C ALA A 61 1.47 7.71 4.78
N GLU A 62 1.16 9.00 4.86
CA GLU A 62 -0.21 9.53 4.82
C GLU A 62 -0.87 9.28 3.46
N SER A 63 -0.12 9.44 2.36
CA SER A 63 -0.60 9.12 1.01
C SER A 63 -0.97 7.64 0.87
N PHE A 64 -0.15 6.74 1.42
CA PHE A 64 -0.44 5.30 1.41
C PHE A 64 -1.67 4.95 2.24
N GLN A 65 -1.81 5.51 3.45
CA GLN A 65 -2.98 5.32 4.29
C GLN A 65 -4.26 5.81 3.59
N LYS A 66 -4.20 6.95 2.91
CA LYS A 66 -5.32 7.47 2.13
C LYS A 66 -5.67 6.55 0.97
N ALA A 67 -4.68 6.14 0.16
CA ALA A 67 -4.91 5.27 -1.00
C ALA A 67 -5.50 3.91 -0.59
N THR A 68 -5.05 3.34 0.53
CA THR A 68 -5.58 2.06 1.03
C THR A 68 -7.00 2.20 1.58
N ALA A 69 -7.35 3.33 2.20
CA ALA A 69 -8.73 3.63 2.61
C ALA A 69 -9.65 3.79 1.39
N GLU A 70 -9.21 4.48 0.34
CA GLU A 70 -9.95 4.63 -0.91
C GLU A 70 -10.14 3.29 -1.64
N LEU A 71 -9.11 2.43 -1.68
CA LEU A 71 -9.22 1.07 -2.17
C LEU A 71 -10.25 0.26 -1.39
N ASN A 72 -10.23 0.34 -0.05
CA ASN A 72 -11.23 -0.34 0.76
C ASN A 72 -12.65 0.15 0.45
N ALA A 73 -12.86 1.45 0.36
CA ALA A 73 -14.17 2.01 -0.01
C ALA A 73 -14.66 1.50 -1.38
N ALA A 74 -13.79 1.49 -2.39
CA ALA A 74 -14.13 0.95 -3.71
C ALA A 74 -14.42 -0.56 -3.66
N ALA A 75 -13.63 -1.32 -2.89
CA ALA A 75 -13.79 -2.76 -2.73
C ALA A 75 -15.17 -3.13 -2.14
N GLN A 76 -15.69 -2.35 -1.18
CA GLN A 76 -16.99 -2.63 -0.54
C GLN A 76 -18.15 -2.65 -1.53
N THR A 77 -18.05 -1.91 -2.64
CA THR A 77 -19.08 -1.84 -3.68
C THR A 77 -18.71 -2.56 -4.97
N ALA A 78 -17.49 -3.09 -5.07
CA ALA A 78 -16.98 -3.72 -6.28
C ALA A 78 -17.73 -5.02 -6.58
N THR A 79 -18.18 -5.14 -7.83
CA THR A 79 -18.76 -6.37 -8.41
C THR A 79 -17.80 -7.06 -9.36
N SER A 80 -16.79 -6.33 -9.83
CA SER A 80 -15.68 -6.81 -10.64
C SER A 80 -14.39 -6.12 -10.20
N ILE A 81 -13.25 -6.66 -10.65
CA ILE A 81 -11.95 -6.01 -10.39
C ILE A 81 -11.84 -4.63 -11.05
N ASP A 82 -12.53 -4.40 -12.16
CA ASP A 82 -12.50 -3.13 -12.89
C ASP A 82 -13.05 -1.97 -12.04
N ASP A 83 -14.03 -2.24 -11.17
CA ASP A 83 -14.60 -1.26 -10.23
C ASP A 83 -13.56 -0.75 -9.22
N ALA A 84 -12.61 -1.62 -8.83
CA ALA A 84 -11.58 -1.32 -7.84
C ALA A 84 -10.19 -1.06 -8.45
N MET A 85 -10.00 -1.34 -9.74
CA MET A 85 -8.72 -1.26 -10.43
C MET A 85 -8.04 0.12 -10.31
N PRO A 86 -8.77 1.26 -10.47
CA PRO A 86 -8.15 2.57 -10.31
C PRO A 86 -7.56 2.79 -8.92
N ALA A 87 -8.29 2.42 -7.86
CA ALA A 87 -7.84 2.56 -6.48
C ALA A 87 -6.72 1.55 -6.16
N PHE A 88 -6.80 0.33 -6.70
CA PHE A 88 -5.76 -0.67 -6.56
C PHE A 88 -4.43 -0.19 -7.17
N LYS A 89 -4.48 0.44 -8.35
CA LYS A 89 -3.32 1.04 -8.99
C LYS A 89 -2.76 2.21 -8.17
N ALA A 90 -3.61 3.06 -7.61
CA ALA A 90 -3.18 4.17 -6.75
C ALA A 90 -2.38 3.68 -5.53
N VAL A 91 -2.80 2.58 -4.90
CA VAL A 91 -2.02 1.93 -3.82
C VAL A 91 -0.66 1.46 -4.35
N GLY A 92 -0.64 0.79 -5.51
CA GLY A 92 0.61 0.35 -6.15
C GLY A 92 1.58 1.49 -6.46
N ASP A 93 1.06 2.62 -6.96
CA ASP A 93 1.84 3.82 -7.24
C ASP A 93 2.41 4.44 -5.95
N SER A 94 1.64 4.46 -4.85
CA SER A 94 2.12 4.89 -3.53
C SER A 94 3.23 3.99 -2.98
N CYS A 95 3.08 2.66 -3.08
CA CYS A 95 4.16 1.72 -2.72
C CYS A 95 5.45 2.03 -3.49
N LYS A 96 5.32 2.26 -4.80
CA LYS A 96 6.47 2.56 -5.68
C LYS A 96 7.12 3.89 -5.34
N SER A 97 6.34 4.95 -5.08
CA SER A 97 6.84 6.28 -4.72
C SER A 97 7.70 6.21 -3.46
N CYS A 98 7.11 5.72 -2.37
CA CYS A 98 7.82 5.59 -1.09
C CYS A 98 9.07 4.71 -1.20
N HIS A 99 8.99 3.54 -1.85
CA HIS A 99 10.17 2.67 -1.98
C HIS A 99 11.25 3.25 -2.90
N THR A 100 10.90 4.09 -3.87
CA THR A 100 11.89 4.78 -4.72
C THR A 100 12.73 5.74 -3.89
N ASP A 101 12.11 6.48 -2.98
CA ASP A 101 12.77 7.54 -2.22
C ASP A 101 13.38 7.03 -0.91
N PHE A 102 12.75 6.06 -0.25
CA PHE A 102 13.02 5.69 1.13
C PHE A 102 13.49 4.24 1.35
N GLN A 103 13.43 3.36 0.33
CA GLN A 103 13.93 1.98 0.43
C GLN A 103 15.18 1.77 -0.43
N VAL A 104 16.18 1.03 0.06
CA VAL A 104 17.29 0.59 -0.78
C VAL A 104 16.76 -0.39 -1.83
N LYS A 105 17.15 -0.18 -3.09
CA LYS A 105 16.88 -1.15 -4.15
C LYS A 105 17.67 -2.41 -3.81
N LYS A 106 16.99 -3.56 -3.86
CA LYS A 106 17.67 -4.85 -3.91
C LYS A 106 17.92 -5.17 -5.38
N ASP A 107 19.17 -5.46 -5.69
CA ASP A 107 19.61 -6.02 -6.97
C ASP A 107 19.07 -7.46 -7.14
#